data_AF-A0A2T6CP09-F1
#
_entry.id   AF-A0A2T6CP09-F1
#
_cell.length_a   1.000
_cell.length_b   1.000
_cell.length_c   1.000
_cell.angle_alpha   90.00
_cell.angle_beta   90.00
_cell.angle_gamma   90.00
#
_symmetry.space_group_name_H-M   'P 1'
#
loop_
_entity.id
_entity.type
_entity.pdbx_description
1 polymer ?
#
loop_
_entity_poly.entity_id
_entity_poly.type
_entity_poly.pdbx_seq_one_letter_code
_entity_poly.pdbx_strand_id
1 'polypeptide(L)'
;MSSINSFSSNMTGQGLNVGQVFDSMGTANKNLENDIRSFQQTMDPNSQMDLIQLQKYMQDWTIQTQMQSNIIKSMGDALKNSVSNLR
;
A
#
# COMPACT_ATOMS: atom_id res chain seq x y z
N MET A 1 10.28 -36.41 0.04
CA MET A 1 9.32 -35.54 -0.67
C MET A 1 8.00 -35.57 0.08
N SER A 2 7.80 -34.61 0.98
CA SER A 2 6.51 -34.32 1.62
C SER A 2 6.78 -33.24 2.68
N SER A 3 6.08 -32.12 2.56
CA SER A 3 5.53 -31.32 3.68
C SER A 3 5.00 -30.00 3.11
N ILE A 4 3.82 -30.09 2.50
CA ILE A 4 2.85 -28.99 2.53
C ILE A 4 2.32 -28.98 3.97
N ASN A 5 2.80 -28.08 4.81
CA ASN A 5 2.28 -27.74 6.14
C ASN A 5 2.82 -26.32 6.40
N SER A 6 2.03 -25.27 6.58
CA SER A 6 0.77 -25.20 7.30
C SER A 6 -0.01 -23.95 6.90
N PHE A 7 -1.15 -24.12 6.23
CA PHE A 7 -2.29 -23.20 6.36
C PHE A 7 -2.91 -23.45 7.75
N SER A 8 -2.22 -23.03 8.81
CA SER A 8 -2.76 -23.07 10.17
C SER A 8 -3.34 -21.70 10.50
N SER A 9 -4.66 -21.63 10.30
CA SER A 9 -5.61 -21.09 11.28
C SER A 9 -5.17 -19.89 12.11
N ASN A 10 -5.68 -18.72 11.73
CA ASN A 10 -6.23 -17.73 12.66
C ASN A 10 -7.45 -17.05 12.02
N MET A 11 -8.55 -17.80 11.96
CA MET A 11 -9.89 -17.23 11.83
C MET A 11 -10.37 -16.84 13.24
N THR A 12 -9.88 -15.73 13.77
CA THR A 12 -10.44 -15.10 14.98
C THR A 12 -10.67 -13.62 14.70
N GLY A 13 -11.93 -13.28 14.44
CA GLY A 13 -12.42 -11.92 14.29
C GLY A 13 -12.40 -11.41 12.85
N GLN A 14 -13.57 -11.39 12.20
CA GLN A 14 -13.84 -10.48 11.07
C GLN A 14 -13.87 -9.02 11.58
N GLY A 15 -12.76 -8.55 12.15
CA GLY A 15 -12.42 -7.14 12.16
C GLY A 15 -11.48 -6.95 10.99
N LEU A 16 -11.72 -5.96 10.14
CA LEU A 16 -10.70 -5.52 9.18
C LEU A 16 -9.38 -5.42 9.95
N ASN A 17 -8.40 -6.28 9.64
CA ASN A 17 -7.11 -6.24 10.29
C ASN A 17 -6.38 -5.04 9.74
N VAL A 18 -6.70 -3.90 10.35
CA VAL A 18 -6.17 -2.57 10.12
C VAL A 18 -4.66 -2.64 9.91
N GLY A 19 -3.97 -3.33 10.82
CA GLY A 19 -2.52 -3.55 10.74
C GLY A 19 -2.09 -4.21 9.44
N GLN A 20 -2.74 -5.30 9.02
CA GLN A 20 -2.38 -5.97 7.76
C GLN A 20 -2.60 -5.10 6.52
N VAL A 21 -3.64 -4.25 6.51
CA VAL A 21 -3.88 -3.30 5.40
C VAL A 21 -2.77 -2.24 5.38
N PHE A 22 -2.40 -1.69 6.54
CA PHE A 22 -1.30 -0.74 6.67
C PHE A 22 0.04 -1.35 6.27
N ASP A 23 0.35 -2.55 6.72
CA ASP A 23 1.59 -3.25 6.42
C ASP A 23 1.70 -3.57 4.92
N SER A 24 0.58 -3.99 4.30
CA SER A 24 0.54 -4.27 2.86
C SER A 24 0.71 -3.00 2.04
N MET A 25 0.06 -1.89 2.42
CA MET A 25 0.24 -0.59 1.76
C MET A 25 1.64 -0.03 1.97
N GLY A 26 2.20 -0.14 3.17
CA GLY A 26 3.56 0.30 3.48
C GLY A 26 4.61 -0.48 2.68
N THR A 27 4.40 -1.79 2.52
CA THR A 27 5.24 -2.64 1.67
C THR A 27 5.12 -2.26 0.20
N ALA A 28 3.89 -2.06 -0.31
CA ALA A 28 3.66 -1.60 -1.68
C ALA A 28 4.31 -0.25 -1.97
N ASN A 29 4.24 0.69 -1.01
CA ASN A 29 4.83 2.02 -1.15
C ASN A 29 6.36 1.98 -1.13
N LYS A 30 6.96 1.14 -0.26
CA LYS A 30 8.41 0.90 -0.26
C LYS A 30 8.89 0.28 -1.56
N ASN A 31 8.15 -0.68 -2.11
CA ASN A 31 8.50 -1.29 -3.39
C ASN A 31 8.44 -0.24 -4.51
N LEU A 32 7.39 0.58 -4.57
CA LEU A 32 7.28 1.68 -5.52
C LEU A 32 8.43 2.70 -5.36
N GLU A 33 8.82 3.03 -4.12
CA GLU A 33 9.96 3.92 -3.86
C GLU A 33 11.27 3.33 -4.37
N ASN A 34 11.48 2.02 -4.15
CA ASN A 34 12.66 1.31 -4.64
C ASN A 34 12.68 1.25 -6.16
N ASP A 35 11.52 1.03 -6.81
CA ASP A 35 11.39 1.00 -8.26
C ASP A 35 11.70 2.39 -8.86
N ILE A 36 11.18 3.46 -8.25
CA ILE A 36 11.47 4.85 -8.66
C ILE A 36 12.94 5.17 -8.48
N ARG A 37 13.53 4.83 -7.33
CA ARG A 37 14.97 5.08 -7.08
C ARG A 37 15.84 4.31 -8.04
N SER A 38 15.51 3.05 -8.31
CA SER A 38 16.24 2.21 -9.27
C SER A 38 16.11 2.78 -10.67
N PHE A 39 14.90 3.20 -11.06
CA PHE A 39 14.66 3.81 -12.36
C PHE A 39 15.40 5.15 -12.52
N GLN A 40 15.42 6.00 -11.50
CA GLN A 40 16.17 7.26 -11.50
C GLN A 40 17.69 7.05 -11.65
N GLN A 41 18.23 5.93 -11.16
CA GLN A 41 19.65 5.60 -11.32
C GLN A 41 20.00 5.16 -12.75
N THR A 42 19.03 4.61 -13.48
CA THR A 42 19.23 4.07 -14.84
C THR A 42 18.66 4.93 -15.95
N MET A 43 17.88 5.95 -15.61
CA MET A 43 17.19 6.85 -16.53
C MET A 43 18.16 7.74 -17.31
N ASP A 44 17.96 7.84 -18.63
CA ASP A 44 18.57 8.89 -19.45
C ASP A 44 17.65 10.13 -19.47
N PRO A 45 18.08 11.28 -18.91
CA PRO A 45 17.27 12.50 -18.91
C PRO A 45 16.98 13.06 -20.32
N ASN A 46 17.66 12.57 -21.36
CA ASN A 46 17.40 12.95 -22.75
C ASN A 46 16.45 11.98 -23.48
N SER A 47 16.13 10.83 -22.87
CA SER A 47 15.21 9.85 -23.43
C SER A 47 13.76 10.25 -23.11
N GLN A 48 12.98 10.56 -24.14
CA GLN A 48 11.54 10.82 -23.99
C GLN A 48 10.80 9.64 -23.35
N MET A 49 11.22 8.41 -23.63
CA MET A 49 10.62 7.22 -23.07
C MET A 49 10.83 7.17 -21.55
N ASP A 50 12.03 7.51 -21.08
CA ASP A 50 12.35 7.47 -19.66
C ASP A 50 11.63 8.59 -18.89
N LEU A 51 11.48 9.77 -19.49
CA LEU A 51 10.69 10.86 -18.93
C LEU A 51 9.20 10.50 -18.78
N ILE A 52 8.63 9.79 -19.76
CA ILE A 52 7.25 9.29 -19.68
C ILE A 52 7.13 8.23 -18.58
N GLN A 53 8.10 7.33 -18.48
CA GLN A 53 8.12 6.31 -17.44
C GLN A 53 8.21 6.93 -16.05
N LEU A 54 9.03 7.97 -15.86
CA LEU A 54 9.11 8.75 -14.62
C LEU A 54 7.77 9.40 -14.28
N GLN A 55 7.11 10.02 -15.27
CA GLN A 55 5.80 10.65 -15.08
C GLN A 55 4.75 9.62 -14.64
N LYS A 56 4.76 8.43 -15.23
CA LYS A 56 3.89 7.32 -14.81
C LYS A 56 4.14 6.95 -13.35
N TYR A 57 5.40 6.75 -12.96
CA TYR A 57 5.73 6.41 -11.58
C TYR A 57 5.30 7.49 -10.57
N MET A 58 5.43 8.77 -10.92
CA MET A 58 4.95 9.87 -10.08
C MET A 58 3.42 9.89 -9.92
N GLN A 59 2.67 9.55 -10.98
CA GLN A 59 1.22 9.39 -10.90
C GLN A 59 0.83 8.21 -10.01
N ASP A 60 1.47 7.05 -10.21
CA ASP A 60 1.23 5.85 -9.40
C ASP A 60 1.51 6.12 -7.91
N TRP A 61 2.59 6.86 -7.61
CA TRP A 61 2.90 7.31 -6.24
C TRP A 61 1.80 8.20 -5.65
N THR A 62 1.32 9.15 -6.43
CA THR A 62 0.27 10.08 -6.00
C THR A 62 -1.02 9.35 -5.68
N ILE A 63 -1.41 8.39 -6.54
CA ILE A 63 -2.61 7.56 -6.35
C ILE A 63 -2.47 6.70 -5.09
N GLN A 64 -1.33 6.02 -4.90
CA GLN A 64 -1.04 5.22 -3.71
C GLN A 64 -1.13 6.06 -2.42
N THR A 65 -0.52 7.25 -2.42
CA THR A 65 -0.54 8.15 -1.25
C THR A 65 -1.96 8.64 -0.93
N GLN A 66 -2.75 9.00 -1.95
CA GLN A 66 -4.15 9.38 -1.76
C GLN A 66 -5.00 8.20 -1.26
N MET A 67 -4.80 7.00 -1.80
CA MET A 67 -5.46 5.79 -1.33
C MET A 67 -5.12 5.52 0.13
N GLN A 68 -3.84 5.60 0.54
CA GLN A 68 -3.45 5.44 1.94
C GLN A 68 -4.17 6.44 2.85
N SER A 69 -4.20 7.70 2.44
CA SER A 69 -4.87 8.77 3.19
C SER A 69 -6.38 8.51 3.32
N ASN A 70 -7.02 8.07 2.24
CA ASN A 70 -8.44 7.75 2.22
C ASN A 70 -8.75 6.53 3.10
N ILE A 71 -7.92 5.50 3.07
CA ILE A 71 -8.08 4.31 3.92
C ILE A 71 -7.91 4.70 5.40
N ILE A 72 -6.85 5.44 5.75
CA ILE A 72 -6.66 5.99 7.11
C ILE A 72 -7.91 6.76 7.56
N LYS A 73 -8.42 7.64 6.69
CA LYS A 73 -9.59 8.46 6.99
C LYS A 73 -10.85 7.61 7.20
N SER A 74 -11.17 6.71 6.26
CA SER A 74 -12.31 5.81 6.37
C SER A 74 -12.25 4.93 7.62
N MET A 75 -11.05 4.52 8.02
CA MET A 75 -10.85 3.76 9.25
C MET A 75 -11.02 4.62 10.51
N GLY A 76 -10.49 5.84 10.50
CA GLY A 76 -10.73 6.81 11.56
C GLY A 76 -12.21 7.13 11.73
N ASP A 77 -12.94 7.26 10.62
CA ASP A 77 -14.38 7.48 10.60
C ASP A 77 -15.14 6.23 11.10
N ALA A 78 -14.73 5.02 10.70
CA ALA A 78 -15.32 3.78 11.20
C ALA A 78 -15.13 3.56 12.70
N LEU A 79 -13.93 3.89 13.23
CA LEU A 79 -13.63 3.84 14.66
C LEU A 79 -14.44 4.89 15.43
N LYS A 80 -14.50 6.13 14.93
CA LYS A 80 -15.32 7.19 15.53
C LYS A 80 -16.80 6.80 15.57
N ASN A 81 -17.33 6.24 14.48
CA ASN A 81 -18.71 5.78 14.41
C ASN A 81 -18.99 4.63 15.39
N SER A 82 -18.06 3.67 15.53
CA SER A 82 -18.20 2.60 16.52
C SER A 82 -18.22 3.13 17.96
N VAL A 83 -17.34 4.09 18.29
CA VAL A 83 -17.32 4.74 19.61
C VAL A 83 -18.59 5.58 19.83
N SER A 84 -19.08 6.26 18.80
CA SER A 84 -20.31 7.06 18.87
C SER A 84 -21.56 6.20 19.11
N ASN A 85 -21.59 4.97 18.59
CA ASN A 85 -22.71 4.04 18.79
C ASN A 85 -22.70 3.34 20.17
N LEU A 86 -21.62 3.50 20.94
CA LEU A 86 -21.49 2.96 22.31
C LEU A 86 -21.83 3.98 23.41
N ARG A 87 -22.16 5.22 23.03
CA ARG A 87 -22.66 6.28 23.92
C ARG A 87 -24.16 6.45 23.75
#